data_AF-A0A7S1DB28-F1
#
_entry.id   AF-A0A7S1DB28-F1
#
_cell.length_a   1.000
_cell.length_b   1.000
_cell.length_c   1.000
_cell.angle_alpha   90.00
_cell.angle_beta   90.00
_cell.angle_gamma   90.00
#
_symmetry.space_group_name_H-M   'P 1'
#
loop_
_entity.id
_entity.type
_entity.pdbx_description
1 polymer ?
#
loop_
_entity_poly.entity_id
_entity_poly.type
_entity_poly.pdbx_seq_one_letter_code
_entity_poly.pdbx_strand_id
1 'polypeptide(L)'
;ALFSLRDNIVRLFTRNPDVMNGCQRIWPHVCAFVVLLYIFAINSGILRALGLQWRMAAIAVFVLWMGAIPTVLYVGIHRGGGVTAIWTVVPYFYGALDVLLILCWVTADWDGISETIRSKRAVNMEHQRKEEPTLCSESAGTENPSTETTLLL
;
A
#
# COMPACT_ATOMS: atom_id res chain seq x y z
N ALA A 1 13.69 -15.17 13.92
CA ALA A 1 14.00 -13.90 14.60
C ALA A 1 12.80 -13.30 15.34
N LEU A 2 11.68 -12.99 14.65
CA LEU A 2 10.53 -12.31 15.27
C LEU A 2 9.87 -13.09 16.42
N PHE A 3 9.77 -14.43 16.30
CA PHE A 3 9.22 -15.28 17.36
C PHE A 3 10.08 -15.29 18.64
N SER A 4 11.41 -15.22 18.49
CA SER A 4 12.36 -15.25 19.61
C SER A 4 12.34 -13.95 20.43
N LEU A 5 11.92 -12.84 19.82
CA LEU A 5 11.83 -11.52 20.48
C LEU A 5 10.50 -11.29 21.21
N ARG A 6 9.58 -12.26 21.17
CA ARG A 6 8.21 -12.08 21.70
C ARG A 6 8.19 -11.58 23.14
N ASP A 7 9.03 -12.14 23.99
CA ASP A 7 8.98 -11.86 25.43
C ASP A 7 9.51 -10.45 25.73
N ASN A 8 10.51 -10.00 24.98
CA ASN A 8 11.05 -8.64 25.10
C ASN A 8 10.06 -7.60 24.58
N ILE A 9 9.42 -7.87 23.43
CA ILE A 9 8.45 -6.94 22.83
C ILE A 9 7.21 -6.82 23.72
N VAL A 10 6.66 -7.93 24.21
CA VAL A 10 5.47 -7.91 25.07
C VAL A 10 5.75 -7.17 26.38
N ARG A 11 6.92 -7.39 26.99
CA ARG A 11 7.35 -6.69 28.22
C ARG A 11 7.57 -5.19 28.05
N LEU A 12 7.82 -4.74 26.81
CA LEU A 12 7.94 -3.30 26.50
C LEU A 12 6.59 -2.59 26.65
N PHE A 13 5.48 -3.25 26.29
CA PHE A 13 4.15 -2.65 26.28
C PHE A 13 3.37 -2.85 27.58
N THR A 14 3.58 -3.96 28.28
CA THR A 14 2.82 -4.25 29.50
C THR A 14 3.61 -5.08 30.50
N ARG A 15 3.28 -4.90 31.78
CA ARG A 15 3.77 -5.72 32.89
C ARG A 15 2.66 -6.58 33.53
N ASN A 16 1.41 -6.46 33.05
CA ASN A 16 0.31 -7.24 33.58
C ASN A 16 0.41 -8.69 33.04
N PRO A 17 0.52 -9.70 33.93
CA PRO A 17 0.73 -11.10 33.54
C PRO A 17 -0.41 -11.66 32.67
N ASP A 18 -1.66 -11.23 32.87
CA ASP A 18 -2.80 -11.72 32.11
C ASP A 18 -2.73 -11.26 30.65
N VAL A 19 -2.36 -9.99 30.43
CA VAL A 19 -2.18 -9.42 29.10
C VAL A 19 -0.97 -10.07 28.42
N MET A 20 0.12 -10.30 29.14
CA MET A 20 1.31 -10.97 28.60
C MET A 20 1.00 -12.38 28.09
N ASN A 21 0.27 -13.17 28.88
CA ASN A 21 -0.16 -14.51 28.48
C ASN A 21 -1.07 -14.47 27.24
N GLY A 22 -1.98 -13.48 27.17
CA GLY A 22 -2.80 -13.25 25.98
C GLY A 22 -1.95 -12.97 24.73
N CYS A 23 -1.00 -12.04 24.83
CA CYS A 23 -0.10 -11.70 23.72
C CYS A 23 0.75 -12.89 23.27
N GLN A 24 1.28 -13.71 24.20
CA GLN A 24 2.07 -14.88 23.85
C GLN A 24 1.27 -15.93 23.07
N ARG A 25 -0.02 -16.12 23.39
CA ARG A 25 -0.91 -17.06 22.66
C ARG A 25 -1.19 -16.58 21.23
N ILE A 26 -1.32 -15.26 21.06
CA ILE A 26 -1.61 -14.62 19.77
C ILE A 26 -0.35 -14.48 18.89
N TRP A 27 0.84 -14.43 19.51
CA TRP A 27 2.11 -14.19 18.85
C TRP A 27 2.40 -15.00 17.57
N PRO A 28 2.18 -16.34 17.52
CA PRO A 28 2.41 -17.08 16.29
C PRO A 28 1.53 -16.60 15.12
N HIS A 29 0.31 -16.15 15.41
CA HIS A 29 -0.63 -15.67 14.39
C HIS A 29 -0.23 -14.28 13.90
N VAL A 30 0.28 -13.42 14.80
CA VAL A 30 0.88 -12.14 14.43
C VAL A 30 2.08 -12.35 13.53
N CYS A 31 2.97 -13.31 13.85
CA CYS A 31 4.11 -13.61 12.99
C CYS A 31 3.68 -14.05 11.59
N ALA A 32 2.68 -14.94 11.49
CA ALA A 32 2.13 -15.37 10.21
C ALA A 32 1.48 -14.20 9.44
N PHE A 33 0.72 -13.37 10.14
CA PHE A 33 0.10 -12.17 9.57
C PHE A 33 1.15 -11.19 9.02
N VAL A 34 2.25 -10.96 9.72
CA VAL A 34 3.34 -10.09 9.24
C VAL A 34 3.94 -10.61 7.94
N VAL A 35 4.15 -11.93 7.82
CA VAL A 35 4.65 -12.54 6.57
C VAL A 35 3.67 -12.31 5.41
N LEU A 36 2.38 -12.52 5.65
CA LEU A 36 1.34 -12.25 4.65
C LEU A 36 1.30 -10.76 4.28
N LEU A 37 1.46 -9.87 5.25
CA LEU A 37 1.51 -8.42 4.99
C LEU A 37 2.68 -8.04 4.07
N TYR A 38 3.83 -8.69 4.22
CA TYR A 38 4.96 -8.50 3.30
C TYR A 38 4.65 -8.99 1.88
N ILE A 39 4.02 -10.17 1.76
CA ILE A 39 3.59 -10.72 0.46
C ILE A 39 2.59 -9.77 -0.21
N PHE A 40 1.60 -9.30 0.55
CA PHE A 40 0.64 -8.30 0.10
C PHE A 40 1.31 -7.01 -0.37
N ALA A 41 2.30 -6.51 0.35
CA ALA A 41 3.04 -5.30 -0.05
C ALA A 41 3.77 -5.50 -1.40
N ILE A 42 4.37 -6.67 -1.62
CA ILE A 42 5.02 -7.02 -2.89
C ILE A 42 3.99 -7.09 -4.02
N ASN A 43 2.90 -7.85 -3.82
CA ASN A 43 1.81 -7.96 -4.80
C ASN A 43 1.23 -6.58 -5.15
N SER A 44 1.02 -5.73 -4.15
CA SER A 44 0.55 -4.35 -4.31
C SER A 44 1.51 -3.51 -5.15
N GLY A 45 2.82 -3.68 -4.95
CA GLY A 45 3.85 -3.03 -5.76
C GLY A 45 3.79 -3.44 -7.23
N ILE A 46 3.63 -4.74 -7.50
CA ILE A 46 3.51 -5.28 -8.86
C ILE A 46 2.25 -4.74 -9.55
N LEU A 47 1.09 -4.81 -8.91
CA LEU A 47 -0.16 -4.31 -9.50
C LEU A 47 -0.11 -2.80 -9.74
N ARG A 48 0.58 -2.03 -8.88
CA ARG A 48 0.78 -0.60 -9.07
C ARG A 48 1.69 -0.32 -10.27
N ALA A 49 2.76 -1.08 -10.46
CA ALA A 49 3.64 -0.96 -11.62
C ALA A 49 2.90 -1.25 -12.94
N LEU A 50 1.93 -2.17 -12.91
CA LEU A 50 1.06 -2.49 -14.05
C LEU A 50 -0.09 -1.49 -14.28
N GLY A 51 -0.27 -0.51 -13.40
CA GLY A 51 -1.40 0.42 -13.47
C GLY A 51 -2.77 -0.20 -13.09
N LEU A 52 -2.78 -1.39 -12.49
CA LEU A 52 -4.00 -2.12 -12.10
C LEU A 52 -4.50 -1.79 -10.68
N GLN A 53 -4.15 -0.60 -10.18
CA GLN A 53 -4.49 -0.15 -8.82
C GLN A 53 -6.00 -0.19 -8.50
N TRP A 54 -6.86 0.07 -9.50
CA TRP A 54 -8.31 0.01 -9.32
C TRP A 54 -8.81 -1.41 -9.06
N ARG A 55 -8.27 -2.41 -9.77
CA ARG A 55 -8.62 -3.82 -9.55
C ARG A 55 -8.16 -4.28 -8.17
N MET A 56 -6.94 -3.89 -7.78
CA MET A 56 -6.41 -4.14 -6.45
C MET A 56 -7.33 -3.57 -5.37
N ALA A 57 -7.72 -2.29 -5.48
CA ALA A 57 -8.59 -1.63 -4.52
C ALA A 57 -9.96 -2.31 -4.42
N ALA A 58 -10.57 -2.66 -5.56
CA ALA A 58 -11.87 -3.34 -5.58
C ALA A 58 -11.82 -4.71 -4.88
N ILE A 59 -10.80 -5.52 -5.15
CA ILE A 59 -10.61 -6.83 -4.50
C ILE A 59 -10.37 -6.66 -3.00
N ALA A 60 -9.48 -5.73 -2.61
CA ALA A 60 -9.17 -5.48 -1.20
C ALA A 60 -10.41 -5.01 -0.43
N VAL A 61 -11.18 -4.07 -0.99
CA VAL A 61 -12.43 -3.59 -0.39
C VAL A 61 -13.41 -4.74 -0.25
N PHE A 62 -13.63 -5.53 -1.31
CA PHE A 62 -14.57 -6.64 -1.26
C PHE A 62 -14.19 -7.68 -0.20
N VAL A 63 -12.95 -8.16 -0.18
CA VAL A 63 -12.50 -9.19 0.76
C VAL A 63 -12.52 -8.68 2.21
N LEU A 64 -12.04 -7.47 2.47
CA LEU A 64 -11.99 -6.94 3.84
C LEU A 64 -13.38 -6.54 4.35
N TRP A 65 -14.18 -5.85 3.54
CA TRP A 65 -15.47 -5.33 3.99
C TRP A 65 -16.56 -6.39 4.00
N MET A 66 -16.64 -7.24 2.97
CA MET A 66 -17.69 -8.27 2.89
C MET A 66 -17.28 -9.56 3.62
N GLY A 67 -15.99 -9.85 3.71
CA GLY A 67 -15.47 -11.06 4.34
C GLY A 67 -14.94 -10.83 5.75
N ALA A 68 -13.87 -10.06 5.88
CA ALA A 68 -13.12 -9.97 7.13
C ALA A 68 -13.92 -9.30 8.25
N ILE A 69 -14.56 -8.15 8.00
CA ILE A 69 -15.31 -7.42 9.03
C ILE A 69 -16.47 -8.26 9.61
N PRO A 70 -17.40 -8.80 8.82
CA PRO A 70 -18.50 -9.62 9.35
C PRO A 70 -18.00 -10.83 10.12
N THR A 71 -16.95 -11.49 9.63
CA THR A 71 -16.41 -12.69 10.27
C THR A 71 -15.73 -12.34 11.60
N VAL A 72 -14.98 -11.24 11.66
CA VAL A 72 -14.34 -10.78 12.90
C VAL A 72 -15.40 -10.39 13.94
N LEU A 73 -16.47 -9.71 13.54
CA LEU A 73 -17.58 -9.37 14.44
C LEU A 73 -18.30 -10.63 14.94
N TYR A 74 -18.59 -11.57 14.05
CA TYR A 74 -19.25 -12.82 14.41
C TYR A 74 -18.40 -13.67 15.38
N VAL A 75 -17.12 -13.86 15.07
CA VAL A 75 -16.23 -14.70 15.88
C VAL A 75 -15.84 -14.01 17.19
N GLY A 76 -15.61 -12.70 17.16
CA GLY A 76 -15.19 -11.92 18.32
C GLY A 76 -16.31 -11.68 19.33
N ILE A 77 -17.50 -11.29 18.84
CA ILE A 77 -18.62 -10.88 19.70
C ILE A 77 -19.59 -12.05 19.93
N HIS A 78 -20.11 -12.66 18.86
CA HIS A 78 -21.18 -13.66 18.99
C HIS A 78 -20.68 -15.00 19.53
N ARG A 79 -19.46 -15.41 19.16
CA ARG A 79 -18.87 -16.68 19.62
C ARG A 79 -18.12 -16.57 20.95
N GLY A 80 -17.98 -15.35 21.49
CA GLY A 80 -17.24 -15.10 22.74
C GLY A 80 -15.76 -15.48 22.69
N GLY A 81 -15.18 -15.71 21.50
CA GLY A 81 -13.79 -16.15 21.35
C GLY A 81 -12.74 -15.08 21.67
N GLY A 82 -13.20 -13.83 21.83
CA GLY A 82 -12.36 -12.69 22.18
C GLY A 82 -11.26 -12.40 21.15
N VAL A 83 -10.21 -11.74 21.62
CA VAL A 83 -9.11 -11.26 20.77
C VAL A 83 -8.36 -12.42 20.10
N THR A 84 -8.16 -13.54 20.80
CA THR A 84 -7.43 -14.70 20.25
C THR A 84 -8.13 -15.28 19.03
N ALA A 85 -9.46 -15.40 19.07
CA ALA A 85 -10.22 -15.93 17.94
C ALA A 85 -10.17 -15.00 16.72
N ILE A 86 -10.17 -13.68 16.94
CA ILE A 86 -9.97 -12.70 15.85
C ILE A 86 -8.61 -12.93 15.17
N TRP A 87 -7.54 -13.06 15.96
CA TRP A 87 -6.20 -13.28 15.41
C TRP A 87 -6.02 -14.63 14.72
N THR A 88 -6.85 -15.64 15.00
CA THR A 88 -6.84 -16.89 14.23
C THR A 88 -7.37 -16.68 12.82
N VAL A 89 -8.38 -15.82 12.66
CA VAL A 89 -9.14 -15.68 11.40
C VAL A 89 -8.50 -14.67 10.44
N VAL A 90 -7.93 -13.59 10.98
CA VAL A 90 -7.33 -12.51 10.18
C VAL A 90 -6.28 -13.00 9.16
N PRO A 91 -5.31 -13.86 9.53
CA PRO A 91 -4.32 -14.37 8.57
C PRO A 91 -4.96 -15.13 7.40
N TYR A 92 -6.06 -15.86 7.60
CA TYR A 92 -6.71 -16.57 6.51
C TYR A 92 -7.34 -15.64 5.48
N PHE A 93 -7.95 -14.53 5.92
CA PHE A 93 -8.49 -13.53 4.98
C PHE A 93 -7.39 -12.82 4.20
N TYR A 94 -6.27 -12.49 4.85
CA TYR A 94 -5.12 -11.91 4.15
C TYR A 94 -4.47 -12.91 3.18
N GLY A 95 -4.39 -14.19 3.54
CA GLY A 95 -3.94 -15.24 2.62
C GLY A 95 -4.86 -15.37 1.40
N ALA A 96 -6.17 -15.35 1.59
CA ALA A 96 -7.14 -15.37 0.49
C ALA A 96 -7.03 -14.12 -0.40
N LEU A 97 -6.84 -12.96 0.21
CA LEU A 97 -6.59 -11.71 -0.50
C LEU A 97 -5.33 -11.81 -1.37
N ASP A 98 -4.22 -12.28 -0.81
CA ASP A 98 -2.96 -12.46 -1.54
C ASP A 98 -3.11 -13.43 -2.72
N VAL A 99 -3.81 -14.55 -2.54
CA VAL A 99 -4.09 -15.49 -3.63
C VAL A 99 -4.89 -14.81 -4.75
N LEU A 100 -5.92 -14.02 -4.42
CA LEU A 100 -6.70 -13.29 -5.42
C LEU A 100 -5.88 -12.22 -6.14
N LEU A 101 -5.00 -11.50 -5.43
CA LEU A 101 -4.09 -10.54 -6.05
C LEU A 101 -3.11 -11.24 -7.00
N ILE A 102 -2.57 -12.39 -6.60
CA ILE A 102 -1.66 -13.19 -7.44
C ILE A 102 -2.38 -13.63 -8.71
N LEU A 103 -3.58 -14.20 -8.58
CA LEU A 103 -4.39 -14.60 -9.74
C LEU A 103 -4.69 -13.41 -10.66
N CYS A 104 -4.94 -12.22 -10.10
CA CYS A 104 -5.23 -11.01 -10.87
C CYS A 104 -4.05 -10.58 -11.75
N TRP A 105 -2.82 -10.60 -11.25
CA TRP A 105 -1.66 -10.20 -12.07
C TRP A 105 -1.12 -11.33 -12.95
N VAL A 106 -1.26 -12.59 -12.54
CA VAL A 106 -0.87 -13.75 -13.38
C VAL A 106 -1.76 -13.85 -14.62
N THR A 107 -3.05 -13.53 -14.48
CA THR A 107 -4.01 -13.52 -15.61
C THR A 107 -4.07 -12.19 -16.36
N ALA A 108 -3.30 -11.18 -15.94
CA ALA A 108 -3.24 -9.91 -16.64
C ALA A 108 -2.50 -10.07 -17.98
N ASP A 109 -3.00 -9.40 -19.01
CA ASP A 109 -2.33 -9.33 -20.30
C ASP A 109 -1.15 -8.35 -20.22
N TRP A 110 0.05 -8.90 -20.06
CA TRP A 110 1.28 -8.13 -19.91
C TRP A 110 1.63 -7.36 -21.19
N ASP A 111 1.32 -7.94 -22.36
CA ASP A 111 1.67 -7.34 -23.64
C ASP A 111 0.82 -6.10 -23.90
N GLY A 112 -0.50 -6.20 -23.75
CA GLY A 112 -1.42 -5.06 -23.88
C GLY A 112 -1.17 -3.95 -22.84
N ILE A 113 -0.78 -4.31 -21.62
CA ILE A 113 -0.39 -3.33 -20.59
C ILE A 113 0.90 -2.61 -20.99
N SER A 114 1.89 -3.34 -21.50
CA SER A 114 3.17 -2.75 -21.91
C SER A 114 3.01 -1.76 -23.07
N GLU A 115 2.16 -2.08 -24.05
CA GLU A 115 1.85 -1.20 -25.18
C GLU A 115 1.11 0.06 -24.72
N THR A 116 0.16 -0.07 -23.80
CA THR A 116 -0.56 1.07 -23.21
C THR A 116 0.40 2.00 -22.46
N ILE A 117 1.33 1.45 -21.68
CA ILE A 117 2.33 2.24 -20.95
C ILE A 117 3.28 2.95 -21.92
N ARG A 118 3.77 2.27 -22.95
CA ARG A 118 4.63 2.87 -23.99
C ARG A 118 3.93 3.99 -24.73
N SER A 119 2.67 3.77 -25.13
CA SER A 119 1.87 4.74 -25.87
C SER A 119 1.61 6.00 -25.04
N LYS A 120 1.20 5.84 -23.76
CA LYS A 120 1.02 6.97 -22.83
C LYS A 120 2.32 7.76 -22.63
N ARG A 121 3.47 7.08 -22.55
CA ARG A 121 4.77 7.72 -22.39
C ARG A 121 5.16 8.54 -23.63
N ALA A 122 4.89 8.03 -24.83
CA ALA A 122 5.16 8.73 -26.08
C ALA A 122 4.33 10.02 -26.22
N VAL A 123 3.03 9.96 -25.91
CA VAL A 123 2.13 11.13 -25.93
C VAL A 123 2.58 12.19 -24.92
N ASN A 124 2.95 11.79 -23.70
CA ASN A 124 3.43 12.74 -22.69
C ASN A 124 4.70 13.48 -23.12
N MET A 125 5.66 12.78 -23.76
CA MET A 125 6.87 13.43 -24.28
C MET A 125 6.57 14.42 -25.39
N GLU A 126 5.60 14.11 -26.27
CA GLU A 126 5.18 15.04 -27.31
C GLU A 126 4.50 16.29 -26.73
N HIS A 127 3.70 16.14 -25.67
CA HIS A 127 3.08 17.27 -25.00
C HIS A 127 4.11 18.19 -24.32
N GLN A 128 5.08 17.63 -23.60
CA GLN A 128 6.18 18.40 -23.00
C GLN A 128 7.00 19.14 -24.04
N ARG A 129 7.31 18.50 -25.18
CA ARG A 129 8.02 19.16 -26.29
C ARG A 129 7.25 20.37 -26.84
N LYS A 130 5.92 20.37 -26.83
CA LYS A 130 5.11 21.50 -27.34
C LYS A 130 5.05 22.68 -26.36
N GLU A 131 5.22 22.43 -25.06
CA GLU A 131 5.19 23.48 -24.03
C GLU A 131 6.56 24.20 -23.88
N GLU A 132 7.66 23.47 -24.01
CA GLU A 132 9.04 23.99 -23.88
C GLU A 132 9.44 25.14 -24.84
N PRO A 133 9.04 25.20 -26.12
CA PRO A 133 9.45 26.30 -27.02
C PRO A 133 8.86 27.67 -26.64
N THR A 134 7.81 27.71 -25.82
CA THR A 134 7.16 28.98 -25.41
C THR A 134 7.93 29.69 -24.29
N LEU A 135 8.68 28.95 -23.45
CA LEU A 135 9.36 29.52 -22.29
C LEU A 135 10.69 30.21 -22.65
N CYS A 136 11.37 29.76 -23.72
CA CYS A 136 12.57 30.41 -24.24
C CYS A 136 12.30 31.62 -25.13
N SER A 137 11.07 31.80 -25.65
CA SER A 137 10.71 33.03 -26.38
C SER A 137 10.28 34.17 -25.46
N GLU A 138 9.87 33.89 -24.22
CA GLU A 138 9.41 34.92 -23.28
C GLU A 138 10.54 35.53 -22.44
N SER A 139 11.70 34.86 -22.31
CA SER A 139 12.87 35.41 -21.60
C SER A 139 13.81 36.25 -22.47
N ALA A 140 13.55 36.39 -23.78
CA ALA A 140 14.35 37.21 -24.69
C ALA A 140 13.85 38.67 -24.81
N GLY A 141 12.85 39.05 -24.00
CA GLY A 141 12.12 40.31 -24.15
C GLY A 141 11.94 41.13 -22.87
N THR A 142 12.87 41.08 -21.91
CA THR A 142 12.80 41.99 -20.74
C THR A 142 14.18 42.33 -20.15
N GLU A 143 15.13 42.74 -20.98
CA GLU A 143 16.31 43.47 -20.50
C GLU A 143 16.09 44.97 -20.75
N ASN A 144 15.59 45.67 -19.73
CA ASN A 144 15.43 47.12 -19.76
C ASN A 144 16.54 47.74 -18.89
N PRO A 145 17.59 48.34 -19.48
CA PRO A 145 18.70 48.91 -18.73
C PRO A 145 18.36 50.36 -18.37
N SER A 146 17.57 50.59 -17.32
CA SER A 146 17.37 51.97 -16.83
C SER A 146 16.79 52.03 -15.43
N THR A 147 17.56 51.73 -14.38
CA THR A 147 17.46 52.43 -13.08
C THR A 147 18.68 52.18 -12.18
N GLU A 148 19.89 52.42 -12.70
CA GLU A 148 20.90 53.08 -11.84
C GLU A 148 20.53 54.57 -11.80
N THR A 149 20.75 55.22 -10.66
CA THR A 149 20.56 56.67 -10.38
C THR A 149 19.27 57.08 -9.67
N THR A 150 19.08 56.66 -8.40
CA THR A 150 18.54 57.55 -7.34
C THR A 150 19.09 57.08 -5.98
N LEU A 151 20.21 57.65 -5.53
CA LEU A 151 20.34 58.51 -4.33
C LEU A 151 19.91 57.80 -3.03
N LEU A 152 20.83 57.36 -2.15
CA LEU A 152 21.54 58.24 -1.20
C LEU A 152 20.66 59.40 -0.70
N LEU A 153 19.82 59.10 0.29
CA LEU A 153 19.55 59.95 1.45
C LEU A 153 19.03 59.09 2.60
#